data_AF-A0A7X4YIM8-F1
#
_entry.id   AF-A0A7X4YIM8-F1
#
_cell.length_a   1.000
_cell.length_b   1.000
_cell.length_c   1.000
_cell.angle_alpha   90.00
_cell.angle_beta   90.00
_cell.angle_gamma   90.00
#
_symmetry.space_group_name_H-M   'P 1'
#
loop_
_entity.id
_entity.type
_entity.pdbx_description
1 polymer ?
#
loop_
_entity_poly.entity_id
_entity_poly.type
_entity_poly.pdbx_seq_one_letter_code
_entity_poly.pdbx_strand_id
1 'polypeptide(L)'
;MSDVFSIPDELELLEFFSAEAVERSVEDGYWCYEVSDRRGVRLRFSFNLFERSVQTALQVMDLPLITVSHEGAESMTVSGKTMTCRFLYQGSDARLVLRLDDSINLDWSSLRKY
;
A
#
# COMPACT_ATOMS: atom_id res chain seq x y z
N MET A 1 -23.18 -6.30 0.65
CA MET A 1 -22.22 -5.18 0.46
C MET A 1 -21.20 -5.68 -0.53
N SER A 2 -20.88 -4.91 -1.56
CA SER A 2 -19.96 -5.37 -2.60
C SER A 2 -18.58 -5.59 -1.98
N ASP A 3 -18.06 -6.82 -2.03
CA ASP A 3 -16.72 -7.23 -1.60
C ASP A 3 -15.60 -6.71 -2.52
N VAL A 4 -15.81 -5.53 -3.12
CA VAL A 4 -14.91 -4.96 -4.11
C VAL A 4 -13.91 -4.07 -3.40
N PHE A 5 -12.63 -4.40 -3.51
CA PHE A 5 -11.55 -3.52 -3.10
C PHE A 5 -11.47 -2.33 -4.07
N SER A 6 -11.89 -1.16 -3.61
CA SER A 6 -11.83 0.08 -4.38
C SER A 6 -10.40 0.62 -4.37
N ILE A 7 -9.85 0.89 -5.55
CA ILE A 7 -8.49 1.40 -5.71
C ILE A 7 -8.48 2.69 -6.55
N PRO A 8 -7.42 3.51 -6.45
CA PRO A 8 -7.18 4.61 -7.37
C PRO A 8 -6.95 4.06 -8.79
N ASP A 9 -7.19 4.88 -9.81
CA ASP A 9 -6.89 4.49 -11.17
C ASP A 9 -5.38 4.45 -11.46
N GLU A 10 -5.00 3.91 -12.62
CA GLU A 10 -3.57 3.77 -12.98
C GLU A 10 -2.84 5.12 -13.07
N LEU A 11 -3.52 6.20 -13.46
CA LEU A 11 -2.93 7.53 -13.56
C LEU A 11 -2.69 8.10 -12.15
N GLU A 12 -3.65 7.98 -11.25
CA GLU A 12 -3.50 8.39 -9.85
C GLU A 12 -2.34 7.62 -9.16
N LEU A 13 -2.20 6.32 -9.44
CA LEU A 13 -1.09 5.51 -8.92
C LEU A 13 0.25 5.94 -9.51
N LEU A 14 0.31 6.18 -10.83
CA LEU A 14 1.50 6.68 -11.50
C LEU A 14 1.94 8.03 -10.92
N GLU A 15 1.01 8.96 -10.71
CA GLU A 15 1.28 10.28 -10.13
C GLU A 15 1.77 10.17 -8.67
N PHE A 16 1.12 9.31 -7.88
CA PHE A 16 1.47 9.10 -6.47
C PHE A 16 2.88 8.53 -6.29
N PHE A 17 3.18 7.42 -6.98
CA PHE A 17 4.50 6.78 -6.90
C PHE A 17 5.56 7.50 -7.74
N SER A 18 5.14 8.33 -8.68
CA SER A 18 6.01 8.95 -9.69
C SER A 18 6.85 7.90 -10.45
N ALA A 19 6.30 6.70 -10.61
CA ALA A 19 6.94 5.54 -11.20
C ALA A 19 5.88 4.54 -11.69
N GLU A 20 6.22 3.78 -12.73
CA GLU A 20 5.42 2.62 -13.14
C GLU A 20 5.57 1.46 -12.13
N ALA A 21 4.62 0.53 -12.15
CA ALA A 21 4.73 -0.71 -11.40
C ALA A 21 5.95 -1.51 -11.87
N VAL A 22 6.80 -1.94 -10.94
CA VAL A 22 7.97 -2.80 -11.24
C VAL A 22 7.57 -4.23 -11.56
N GLU A 23 6.37 -4.63 -11.13
CA GLU A 23 5.77 -5.92 -11.43
C GLU A 23 4.24 -5.74 -11.44
N ARG A 24 3.57 -6.30 -12.45
CA ARG A 24 2.11 -6.36 -12.49
C ARG A 24 1.64 -7.60 -13.23
N SER A 25 0.59 -8.23 -12.71
CA SER A 25 -0.19 -9.27 -13.38
C SER A 25 -1.65 -8.85 -13.36
N VAL A 26 -2.13 -8.32 -14.47
CA VAL A 26 -3.54 -7.86 -14.58
C VAL A 26 -4.49 -9.05 -14.45
N GLU A 27 -4.09 -10.23 -14.96
CA GLU A 27 -4.86 -11.47 -14.89
C GLU A 27 -5.02 -11.98 -13.45
N ASP A 28 -4.01 -11.78 -12.60
CA ASP A 28 -4.03 -12.18 -11.18
C ASP A 28 -4.39 -11.02 -10.24
N GLY A 29 -4.62 -9.83 -10.79
CA GLY A 29 -4.93 -8.63 -10.03
C GLY A 29 -3.78 -8.13 -9.15
N TYR A 30 -2.53 -8.42 -9.50
CA TYR A 30 -1.36 -8.05 -8.70
C TYR A 30 -0.63 -6.82 -9.26
N TRP A 31 -0.24 -5.92 -8.36
CA TRP A 31 0.62 -4.76 -8.66
C TRP A 31 1.69 -4.60 -7.58
N CYS A 32 2.89 -4.20 -8.00
CA CYS A 32 4.00 -3.84 -7.12
C CYS A 32 4.68 -2.56 -7.61
N TYR A 33 4.86 -1.62 -6.69
CA TYR A 33 5.58 -0.37 -6.88
C TYR A 33 6.82 -0.35 -5.99
N GLU A 34 7.90 0.24 -6.49
CA GLU A 34 9.13 0.43 -5.73
C GLU A 34 9.52 1.90 -5.75
N VAL A 35 9.71 2.49 -4.57
CA VAL A 35 10.16 3.87 -4.40
C VAL A 35 11.31 3.93 -3.41
N SER A 36 12.21 4.88 -3.61
CA SER A 36 13.32 5.13 -2.70
C SER A 36 13.43 6.60 -2.37
N ASP A 37 13.79 6.92 -1.13
CA ASP A 37 14.10 8.30 -0.73
C ASP A 37 15.62 8.58 -0.77
N ARG A 38 15.99 9.85 -0.59
CA ARG A 38 17.39 10.30 -0.60
C ARG A 38 18.23 9.76 0.57
N ARG A 39 17.59 9.16 1.57
CA ARG A 39 18.25 8.60 2.77
C ARG A 39 18.55 7.12 2.61
N GLY A 40 18.23 6.52 1.46
CA GLY A 40 18.43 5.10 1.20
C GLY A 40 17.36 4.21 1.81
N VAL A 41 16.19 4.77 2.16
CA VAL A 41 15.00 3.98 2.48
C VAL A 41 14.36 3.56 1.17
N ARG A 42 14.11 2.25 1.01
CA ARG A 42 13.40 1.67 -0.12
C ARG A 42 12.10 1.04 0.38
N LEU A 43 11.00 1.36 -0.29
CA LEU A 43 9.70 0.76 -0.06
C LEU A 43 9.29 -0.03 -1.29
N ARG A 44 8.97 -1.31 -1.09
CA ARG A 44 8.12 -2.07 -2.01
C ARG A 44 6.69 -2.06 -1.47
N PHE A 45 5.78 -1.49 -2.24
CA PHE A 45 4.36 -1.49 -1.96
C PHE A 45 3.68 -2.40 -2.98
N SER A 46 2.98 -3.43 -2.53
CA SER A 46 2.22 -4.30 -3.42
C SER A 46 0.81 -4.51 -2.93
N PHE A 47 -0.09 -4.82 -3.86
CA PHE A 47 -1.47 -5.18 -3.54
C PHE A 47 -2.00 -6.21 -4.53
N ASN A 48 -2.97 -6.99 -4.06
CA ASN A 48 -3.78 -7.85 -4.91
C ASN A 48 -5.25 -7.42 -4.86
N LEU A 49 -5.81 -7.09 -6.02
CA LEU A 49 -7.18 -6.62 -6.19
C LEU A 49 -8.21 -7.70 -5.83
N PHE A 50 -7.95 -8.94 -6.23
CA PHE A 50 -8.88 -10.06 -6.06
C PHE A 50 -8.80 -10.67 -4.67
N GLU A 51 -7.60 -10.81 -4.12
CA GLU A 51 -7.39 -11.29 -2.75
C GLU A 51 -7.62 -10.20 -1.70
N ARG A 52 -7.77 -8.94 -2.13
CA ARG A 52 -7.98 -7.77 -1.26
C ARG A 52 -6.86 -7.66 -0.22
N SER A 53 -5.61 -7.77 -0.67
CA SER A 53 -4.44 -7.74 0.20
C SER A 53 -3.52 -6.58 -0.15
N VAL A 54 -2.86 -6.02 0.86
CA VAL A 54 -1.81 -5.00 0.71
C VAL A 54 -0.61 -5.43 1.51
N GLN A 55 0.58 -5.32 0.91
CA GLN A 55 1.85 -5.59 1.56
C GLN A 55 2.80 -4.42 1.37
N THR A 56 3.54 -4.12 2.43
CA THR A 56 4.63 -3.14 2.43
C THR A 56 5.89 -3.82 2.91
N ALA A 57 6.98 -3.71 2.16
CA ALA A 57 8.30 -4.17 2.57
C ALA A 57 9.27 -2.98 2.54
N LEU A 58 9.75 -2.58 3.72
CA LEU A 58 10.61 -1.40 3.89
C LEU A 58 12.02 -1.84 4.23
N GLN A 59 12.99 -1.36 3.44
CA GLN A 59 14.41 -1.63 3.59
C GLN A 59 15.14 -0.31 3.88
N VAL A 60 16.12 -0.34 4.78
CA VAL A 60 16.98 0.82 5.06
C VAL A 60 18.43 0.42 4.80
N MET A 61 19.05 0.97 3.76
CA MET A 61 20.37 0.52 3.30
C MET A 61 20.39 -1.01 3.08
N ASP A 62 21.36 -1.73 3.65
CA ASP A 62 21.48 -3.19 3.55
C ASP A 62 20.86 -3.94 4.75
N LEU A 63 20.08 -3.24 5.59
CA LEU A 63 19.45 -3.82 6.78
C LEU A 63 18.17 -4.60 6.45
N PRO A 64 17.74 -5.53 7.31
CA PRO A 64 16.60 -6.40 7.05
C PRO A 64 15.31 -5.65 6.71
N LEU A 65 14.56 -6.21 5.76
CA LEU A 65 13.24 -5.74 5.33
C LEU A 65 12.22 -5.91 6.46
N ILE A 66 11.57 -4.81 6.84
CA ILE A 66 10.34 -4.88 7.65
C ILE A 66 9.18 -5.08 6.68
N THR A 67 8.58 -6.26 6.74
CA THR A 67 7.41 -6.60 5.91
C THR A 67 6.16 -6.62 6.78
N VAL A 68 5.12 -5.92 6.32
CA VAL A 68 3.76 -5.98 6.88
C VAL A 68 2.82 -6.31 5.75
N SER A 69 1.96 -7.30 5.97
CA SER A 69 0.91 -7.71 5.03
C SER A 69 -0.43 -7.74 5.75
N HIS A 70 -1.48 -7.28 5.07
CA HIS A 70 -2.83 -7.26 5.61
C HIS A 70 -3.86 -7.60 4.53
N GLU A 71 -4.74 -8.56 4.83
CA GLU A 71 -5.88 -8.95 3.99
C GLU A 71 -7.13 -8.13 4.33
N GLY A 72 -8.20 -8.28 3.55
CA GLY A 72 -9.48 -7.60 3.82
C GLY A 72 -9.44 -6.10 3.51
N ALA A 73 -8.61 -5.68 2.55
CA ALA A 73 -8.62 -4.32 2.02
C ALA A 73 -10.01 -3.98 1.46
N GLU A 74 -10.52 -2.81 1.82
CA GLU A 74 -11.82 -2.31 1.33
C GLU A 74 -11.63 -1.14 0.37
N SER A 75 -10.73 -0.23 0.72
CA SER A 75 -10.49 0.98 -0.08
C SER A 75 -9.04 1.43 0.02
N MET A 76 -8.48 1.83 -1.11
CA MET A 76 -7.23 2.55 -1.22
C MET A 76 -7.52 3.87 -1.94
N THR A 77 -7.13 4.98 -1.31
CA THR A 77 -7.39 6.33 -1.84
C THR A 77 -6.12 7.16 -1.81
N VAL A 78 -5.92 7.98 -2.83
CA VAL A 78 -4.81 8.94 -2.92
C VAL A 78 -5.34 10.37 -2.76
N SER A 79 -4.63 11.18 -1.99
CA SER A 79 -4.86 12.63 -1.88
C SER A 79 -3.52 13.34 -1.81
N GLY A 80 -3.10 13.92 -2.94
CA GLY A 80 -1.78 14.50 -3.10
C GLY A 80 -0.67 13.48 -2.84
N LYS A 81 0.16 13.75 -1.83
CA LYS A 81 1.28 12.87 -1.44
C LYS A 81 0.92 11.84 -0.36
N THR A 82 -0.37 11.65 -0.06
CA THR A 82 -0.84 10.68 0.94
C THR A 82 -1.74 9.63 0.31
N MET A 83 -1.40 8.36 0.53
CA MET A 83 -2.23 7.21 0.25
C MET A 83 -2.75 6.64 1.56
N THR A 84 -4.04 6.31 1.61
CA THR A 84 -4.67 5.65 2.76
C THR A 84 -5.32 4.36 2.29
N CYS A 85 -4.99 3.24 2.94
CA CYS A 85 -5.71 1.98 2.77
C CYS A 85 -6.52 1.69 4.04
N ARG A 86 -7.76 1.26 3.87
CA ARG A 86 -8.63 0.79 4.95
C ARG A 86 -8.88 -0.70 4.80
N PHE A 87 -8.88 -1.38 5.93
CA PHE A 87 -9.04 -2.82 6.03
C PHE A 87 -10.15 -3.13 7.02
N LEU A 88 -10.99 -4.09 6.66
CA LEU A 88 -12.06 -4.57 7.52
C LEU A 88 -11.98 -6.09 7.60
N TYR A 89 -11.65 -6.58 8.78
CA TYR A 89 -11.48 -8.01 9.01
C TYR A 89 -12.04 -8.39 10.38
N GLN A 90 -13.07 -9.23 10.40
CA GLN A 90 -13.65 -9.85 11.61
C GLN A 90 -13.87 -8.88 12.78
N GLY A 91 -14.39 -7.68 12.52
CA GLY A 91 -14.68 -6.67 13.55
C GLY A 91 -13.48 -5.80 13.98
N SER A 92 -12.32 -5.97 13.35
CA SER A 92 -11.18 -5.05 13.46
C SER A 92 -11.17 -4.05 12.30
N ASP A 93 -10.78 -2.83 12.62
CA ASP A 93 -10.58 -1.74 11.66
C ASP A 93 -9.09 -1.41 11.65
N ALA A 94 -8.44 -1.70 10.54
CA ALA A 94 -7.04 -1.39 10.35
C ALA A 94 -6.88 -0.36 9.23
N ARG A 95 -5.80 0.41 9.33
CA ARG A 95 -5.49 1.48 8.40
C ARG A 95 -4.00 1.51 8.14
N LEU A 96 -3.67 1.63 6.87
CA LEU A 96 -2.35 2.02 6.40
C LEU A 96 -2.39 3.46 5.92
N VAL A 97 -1.42 4.27 6.32
CA VAL A 97 -1.17 5.60 5.75
C VAL A 97 0.26 5.64 5.22
N LEU A 98 0.40 5.81 3.92
CA LEU A 98 1.67 5.99 3.23
C LEU A 98 1.78 7.43 2.75
N ARG A 99 2.88 8.12 3.08
CA ARG A 99 3.19 9.45 2.56
C ARG A 99 4.51 9.43 1.81
N LEU A 100 4.48 9.94 0.58
CA LEU A 100 5.63 10.02 -0.32
C LEU A 100 5.93 11.50 -0.63
N ASP A 101 6.84 12.09 0.13
CA ASP A 101 7.35 13.45 -0.11
C ASP A 101 8.89 13.37 -0.21
N ASP A 102 9.64 14.32 0.38
CA ASP A 102 11.09 14.21 0.56
C ASP A 102 11.54 12.96 1.37
N SER A 103 10.61 12.27 2.03
CA SER A 103 10.84 11.04 2.77
C SER A 103 9.66 10.07 2.66
N ILE A 104 9.94 8.77 2.80
CA ILE A 104 8.91 7.73 2.89
C ILE A 104 8.44 7.64 4.34
N ASN A 105 7.15 7.86 4.57
CA ASN A 105 6.53 7.68 5.89
C ASN A 105 5.41 6.65 5.80
N LEU A 106 5.49 5.61 6.63
CA LEU A 106 4.56 4.49 6.64
C LEU A 106 4.00 4.29 8.05
N ASP A 107 2.68 4.38 8.20
CA ASP A 107 1.97 4.18 9.47
C ASP A 107 0.93 3.08 9.31
N TRP A 108 1.10 2.00 10.08
CA TRP A 108 0.10 0.95 10.24
C TRP A 108 -0.56 1.12 11.60
N SER A 109 -1.90 1.13 11.61
CA SER A 109 -2.68 1.24 12.84
C SER A 109 -3.85 0.25 12.80
N SER A 110 -4.20 -0.31 13.95
CA SER A 110 -5.39 -1.15 14.10
C SER A 110 -6.13 -0.80 15.38
N LEU A 111 -7.45 -0.78 15.30
CA LEU A 111 -8.35 -0.54 16.42
C LEU A 111 -9.26 -1.76 16.57
N ARG A 112 -9.29 -2.33 17.77
CA ARG A 112 -10.31 -3.32 18.14
C ARG A 112 -11.63 -2.58 18.38
N LYS A 113 -12.68 -2.95 17.65
CA LYS A 113 -14.04 -2.51 18.01
C LYS A 113 -14.55 -3.47 19.08
N TYR A 114 -14.90 -2.92 20.24
CA TYR A 114 -15.54 -3.64 21.35
C TYR A 114 -17.04 -3.69 21.16
#